data_AF-V9ICE2-F1
#
_entry.id   AF-V9ICE2-F1
#
_cell.length_a   1.000
_cell.length_b   1.000
_cell.length_c   1.000
_cell.angle_alpha   90.00
_cell.angle_beta   90.00
_cell.angle_gamma   90.00
#
_symmetry.space_group_name_H-M   'P 1'
#
loop_
_entity.id
_entity.type
_entity.pdbx_description
1 polymer ?
#
loop_
_entity_poly.entity_id
_entity_poly.type
_entity_poly.pdbx_seq_one_letter_code
_entity_poly.pdbx_strand_id
1 'polypeptide(L)'
;MGHTAATMINAKHPDSKAIANKQQAIAQQMRALQRLATVRQQRLMESMYRHEYFLESRELEQWIKEQEQAAASEDYGQDYEHLLILQAKFNDFKHRIEAGSERFNQCEELARKLITNESPYIQDIEKRQEQLGPDDDDPVRQVQNSMILLRSLGNISLVLFEIVSKDYKLLVKFIDSIEM
;
A
#
# COMPACT_ATOMS: atom_id res chain seq x y z
N MET A 1 41.28 16.42 16.26
CA MET A 1 41.59 16.25 17.70
C MET A 1 43.02 15.74 17.96
N GLY A 2 44.05 16.28 17.30
CA GLY A 2 45.43 15.77 17.47
C GLY A 2 46.52 16.83 17.53
N HIS A 3 46.14 18.12 17.54
CA HIS A 3 47.07 19.22 17.35
C HIS A 3 48.05 19.33 18.53
N THR A 4 47.54 19.30 19.77
CA THR A 4 48.37 19.38 20.99
C THR A 4 49.33 18.21 21.14
N ALA A 5 48.87 16.99 20.85
CA ALA A 5 49.72 15.79 20.89
C ALA A 5 50.80 15.82 19.80
N ALA A 6 50.45 16.26 18.58
CA ALA A 6 51.42 16.45 17.50
C ALA A 6 52.48 17.52 17.84
N THR A 7 52.09 18.62 18.49
CA THR A 7 53.02 19.67 18.95
C THR A 7 54.02 19.12 19.98
N MET A 8 53.57 18.32 20.96
CA MET A 8 54.46 17.72 21.96
C MET A 8 55.42 16.69 21.36
N ILE A 9 54.97 15.91 20.38
CA ILE A 9 55.81 14.95 19.65
C ILE A 9 56.88 15.69 18.83
N ASN A 10 56.50 16.75 18.12
CA ASN A 10 57.42 17.57 17.32
C ASN A 10 58.44 18.32 18.19
N ALA A 11 58.05 18.69 19.42
CA ALA A 11 58.93 19.30 20.41
C ALA A 11 59.91 18.31 21.09
N LYS A 12 59.92 17.03 20.67
CA LYS A 12 60.74 15.95 21.25
C LYS A 12 60.55 15.79 22.77
N HIS A 13 59.30 15.93 23.24
CA HIS A 13 58.96 15.69 24.64
C HIS A 13 59.44 14.28 25.09
N PRO A 14 59.98 14.10 26.31
CA PRO A 14 60.50 12.80 26.79
C PRO A 14 59.52 11.64 26.59
N ASP A 15 58.22 11.90 26.80
CA ASP A 15 57.15 10.91 26.65
C ASP A 15 56.52 10.84 25.25
N SER A 16 57.14 11.42 24.22
CA SER A 16 56.57 11.51 22.86
C SER A 16 56.10 10.16 22.31
N LYS A 17 56.84 9.08 22.60
CA LYS A 17 56.47 7.71 22.18
C LYS A 17 55.17 7.24 22.86
N ALA A 18 55.03 7.49 24.15
CA ALA A 18 53.82 7.14 24.90
C ALA A 18 52.62 7.99 24.44
N ILE A 19 52.84 9.29 24.20
CA ILE A 19 51.83 10.22 23.68
C ILE A 19 51.37 9.78 22.28
N ALA A 20 52.28 9.43 21.38
CA ALA A 20 51.97 8.95 20.03
C ALA A 20 51.16 7.66 20.05
N ASN A 21 51.57 6.67 20.85
CA ASN A 21 50.85 5.41 20.99
C ASN A 21 49.42 5.63 21.52
N LYS A 22 49.27 6.50 22.52
CA LYS A 22 47.96 6.82 23.10
C LYS A 22 47.06 7.57 22.12
N GLN A 23 47.62 8.52 21.37
CA GLN A 23 46.91 9.23 20.31
C GLN A 23 46.43 8.28 19.21
N GLN A 24 47.27 7.34 18.78
CA GLN A 24 46.91 6.33 17.79
C GLN A 24 45.80 5.40 18.31
N ALA A 25 45.91 4.94 19.55
CA ALA A 25 44.89 4.10 20.19
C ALA A 25 43.54 4.82 20.26
N ILE A 26 43.51 6.08 20.71
CA ILE A 26 42.29 6.89 20.75
C ILE A 26 41.71 7.09 19.34
N ALA A 27 42.55 7.36 18.34
CA ALA A 27 42.08 7.52 16.95
C ALA A 27 41.52 6.22 16.36
N GLN A 28 42.04 5.06 16.75
CA GLN A 28 41.48 3.75 16.38
C GLN A 28 40.14 3.50 17.08
N GLN A 29 40.07 3.74 18.40
CA GLN A 29 38.84 3.61 19.17
C GLN A 29 37.74 4.53 18.66
N MET A 30 38.07 5.79 18.33
CA MET A 30 37.11 6.74 17.77
C MET A 30 36.56 6.28 16.42
N ARG A 31 37.43 5.76 15.53
CA ARG A 31 36.99 5.20 14.24
C ARG A 31 36.11 3.96 14.43
N ALA A 32 36.45 3.08 15.37
CA ALA A 32 35.64 1.92 15.69
C ALA A 32 34.26 2.34 16.24
N LEU A 33 34.23 3.31 17.15
CA LEU A 33 32.99 3.86 17.71
C LEU A 33 32.11 4.48 16.63
N GLN A 34 32.69 5.28 15.72
CA GLN A 34 31.96 5.86 14.60
C GLN A 34 31.33 4.79 13.72
N ARG A 35 32.08 3.74 13.36
CA ARG A 35 31.55 2.61 12.59
C ARG A 35 30.40 1.91 13.31
N LEU A 36 30.57 1.62 14.61
CA LEU A 36 29.52 0.99 15.41
C LEU A 36 28.27 1.86 15.52
N ALA A 37 28.43 3.17 15.68
CA ALA A 37 27.32 4.12 15.71
C ALA A 37 26.56 4.14 14.37
N THR A 38 27.26 4.19 13.24
CA THR A 38 26.65 4.13 11.90
C THR A 38 25.88 2.83 11.69
N VAL A 39 26.48 1.68 12.04
CA VAL A 39 25.81 0.37 11.92
C VAL A 39 24.56 0.33 12.81
N ARG A 40 24.64 0.85 14.04
CA ARG A 40 23.47 0.91 14.94
C ARG A 40 22.37 1.81 14.39
N GLN A 41 22.73 2.97 13.84
CA GLN A 41 21.77 3.88 13.22
C GLN A 41 21.05 3.18 12.05
N GLN A 42 21.80 2.50 11.18
CA GLN A 42 21.22 1.78 10.05
C GLN A 42 20.23 0.69 10.50
N ARG A 43 20.61 -0.14 11.47
CA ARG A 43 19.72 -1.17 12.05
C ARG A 43 18.46 -0.61 12.69
N LEU A 44 18.55 0.55 13.35
CA LEU A 44 17.39 1.22 13.93
C LEU A 44 16.45 1.74 12.86
N MET A 45 16.97 2.32 11.78
CA MET A 45 16.15 2.75 10.64
C MET A 45 15.47 1.55 9.97
N GLU A 46 16.18 0.45 9.74
CA GLU A 46 15.60 -0.79 9.20
C GLU A 46 14.48 -1.33 10.09
N SER A 47 14.68 -1.33 11.41
CA SER A 47 13.65 -1.75 12.36
C SER A 47 12.42 -0.82 12.32
N MET A 48 12.62 0.49 12.21
CA MET A 48 11.54 1.46 12.10
C MET A 48 10.72 1.25 10.82
N TYR A 49 11.38 1.15 9.67
CA TYR A 49 10.73 0.90 8.39
C TYR A 49 9.99 -0.43 8.35
N ARG A 50 10.52 -1.48 8.99
CA ARG A 50 9.79 -2.73 9.18
C ARG A 50 8.49 -2.50 9.93
N HIS A 51 8.54 -1.80 11.07
CA HIS A 51 7.33 -1.56 11.85
C HIS A 51 6.28 -0.76 11.07
N GLU A 52 6.72 0.25 10.31
CA GLU A 52 5.87 1.04 9.42
C GLU A 52 5.20 0.15 8.36
N TYR A 53 5.98 -0.67 7.64
CA TYR A 53 5.44 -1.61 6.65
C TYR A 53 4.42 -2.60 7.25
N PHE A 54 4.72 -3.17 8.43
CA PHE A 54 3.81 -4.11 9.09
C PHE A 54 2.50 -3.45 9.55
N LEU A 55 2.54 -2.17 9.92
CA LEU A 55 1.34 -1.42 10.28
C LEU A 55 0.50 -1.12 9.03
N GLU A 56 1.12 -0.51 8.02
CA GLU A 56 0.45 -0.15 6.76
C GLU A 56 -0.16 -1.37 6.06
N SER A 57 0.58 -2.48 6.00
CA SER A 57 0.06 -3.73 5.42
C SER A 57 -1.15 -4.28 6.17
N ARG A 58 -1.22 -4.13 7.49
CA ARG A 58 -2.39 -4.58 8.28
C ARG A 58 -3.59 -3.67 8.07
N GLU A 59 -3.37 -2.37 8.05
CA GLU A 59 -4.42 -1.40 7.79
C GLU A 59 -4.97 -1.55 6.37
N LEU A 60 -4.10 -1.78 5.39
CA LEU A 60 -4.48 -2.06 4.01
C LEU A 60 -5.29 -3.35 3.89
N GLU A 61 -4.84 -4.44 4.52
CA GLU A 61 -5.57 -5.71 4.55
C GLU A 61 -6.97 -5.55 5.15
N GLN A 62 -7.09 -4.82 6.26
CA GLN A 62 -8.37 -4.53 6.89
C GLN A 62 -9.26 -3.68 5.98
N TRP A 63 -8.69 -2.65 5.35
CA TRP A 63 -9.41 -1.78 4.42
C TRP A 63 -9.95 -2.56 3.20
N ILE A 64 -9.15 -3.47 2.64
CA ILE A 64 -9.56 -4.36 1.54
C ILE A 64 -10.77 -5.19 1.96
N LYS A 65 -10.72 -5.85 3.12
CA LYS A 65 -11.84 -6.67 3.64
C LYS A 65 -13.13 -5.85 3.80
N GLU A 66 -13.00 -4.61 4.27
CA GLU A 66 -14.15 -3.70 4.37
C GLU A 66 -14.72 -3.34 3.00
N GLN A 67 -13.86 -3.12 1.99
CA GLN A 67 -14.32 -2.86 0.63
C GLN A 67 -14.95 -4.10 -0.02
N GLU A 68 -14.41 -5.29 0.20
CA GLU A 68 -15.00 -6.56 -0.25
C GLU A 68 -16.39 -6.76 0.35
N GLN A 69 -16.55 -6.52 1.65
CA GLN A 69 -17.84 -6.62 2.32
C GLN A 69 -18.85 -5.59 1.78
N ALA A 70 -18.39 -4.35 1.54
CA ALA A 70 -19.23 -3.31 0.94
C ALA A 70 -19.62 -3.65 -0.51
N ALA A 71 -18.71 -4.24 -1.30
CA ALA A 71 -18.98 -4.70 -2.66
C ALA A 71 -19.92 -5.91 -2.70
N ALA A 72 -19.90 -6.77 -1.66
CA ALA A 72 -20.80 -7.90 -1.51
C ALA A 72 -22.23 -7.51 -1.08
N SER A 73 -22.50 -6.22 -0.79
CA SER A 73 -23.87 -5.78 -0.48
C SER A 73 -24.70 -5.78 -1.77
N GLU A 74 -25.49 -6.84 -1.94
CA GLU A 74 -26.43 -7.05 -3.05
C GLU A 74 -27.69 -6.17 -2.88
N ASP A 75 -27.59 -4.90 -3.24
CA ASP A 75 -28.78 -4.04 -3.43
C ASP A 75 -28.99 -3.80 -4.93
N TYR A 76 -29.78 -4.66 -5.56
CA TYR A 76 -30.17 -4.52 -6.96
C TYR A 76 -31.42 -3.63 -7.00
N GLY A 77 -31.21 -2.35 -7.34
CA GLY A 77 -32.21 -1.28 -7.25
C GLY A 77 -33.62 -1.68 -7.70
N GLN A 78 -34.61 -1.30 -6.89
CA GLN A 78 -36.02 -1.68 -7.05
C GLN A 78 -36.78 -0.80 -8.05
N ASP A 79 -36.26 0.40 -8.33
CA ASP A 79 -36.82 1.36 -9.29
C ASP A 79 -35.70 2.20 -9.95
N TYR A 80 -36.08 2.99 -10.96
CA TYR A 80 -35.13 3.80 -11.75
C TYR A 80 -34.40 4.86 -10.91
N GLU A 81 -35.08 5.47 -9.94
CA GLU A 81 -34.48 6.47 -9.07
C GLU A 81 -33.44 5.83 -8.13
N HIS A 82 -33.75 4.65 -7.61
CA HIS A 82 -32.82 3.84 -6.82
C HIS A 82 -31.62 3.37 -7.66
N LEU A 83 -31.81 3.07 -8.94
CA LEU A 83 -30.71 2.75 -9.86
C LEU A 83 -29.75 3.93 -10.11
N LEU A 84 -30.27 5.16 -10.22
CA LEU A 84 -29.42 6.37 -10.33
C LEU A 84 -28.61 6.62 -9.05
N ILE A 85 -29.22 6.43 -7.88
CA ILE A 85 -28.53 6.53 -6.59
C ILE A 85 -27.44 5.46 -6.48
N LEU A 86 -27.74 4.23 -6.90
CA LEU A 86 -26.78 3.12 -6.91
C LEU A 86 -25.59 3.41 -7.85
N GLN A 87 -25.85 4.04 -9.00
CA GLN A 87 -24.80 4.46 -9.93
C GLN A 87 -23.89 5.55 -9.33
N ALA A 88 -24.45 6.51 -8.58
CA ALA A 88 -23.65 7.52 -7.89
C ALA A 88 -22.77 6.88 -6.79
N LYS A 89 -23.34 6.03 -5.94
CA LYS A 89 -22.60 5.26 -4.92
C LYS A 89 -21.49 4.41 -5.54
N PHE A 90 -21.75 3.83 -6.71
CA PHE A 90 -20.77 3.06 -7.46
C PHE A 90 -19.57 3.91 -7.90
N ASN A 91 -19.81 5.11 -8.45
CA ASN A 91 -18.73 6.00 -8.86
C ASN A 91 -17.89 6.45 -7.66
N ASP A 92 -18.53 6.74 -6.53
CA ASP A 92 -17.83 7.08 -5.29
C ASP A 92 -16.96 5.91 -4.80
N PHE A 93 -17.49 4.69 -4.84
CA PHE A 93 -16.74 3.50 -4.47
C PHE A 93 -15.56 3.27 -5.43
N LYS A 94 -15.75 3.45 -6.74
CA LYS A 94 -14.68 3.35 -7.73
C LYS A 94 -13.52 4.31 -7.40
N HIS A 95 -13.82 5.56 -7.09
CA HIS A 95 -12.79 6.53 -6.69
C HIS A 95 -12.08 6.13 -5.38
N ARG A 96 -12.79 5.51 -4.44
CA ARG A 96 -12.17 4.96 -3.23
C ARG A 96 -11.21 3.80 -3.55
N ILE A 97 -11.58 2.92 -4.48
CA ILE A 97 -10.72 1.81 -4.94
C ILE A 97 -9.47 2.34 -5.64
N GLU A 98 -9.61 3.32 -6.53
CA GLU A 98 -8.48 3.98 -7.18
C GLU A 98 -7.50 4.61 -6.17
N ALA A 99 -8.01 5.27 -5.13
CA ALA A 99 -7.18 5.81 -4.05
C ALA A 99 -6.51 4.70 -3.21
N GLY A 100 -7.17 3.56 -3.03
CA GLY A 100 -6.63 2.39 -2.36
C GLY A 100 -5.46 1.74 -3.11
N SER A 101 -5.50 1.73 -4.45
CA SER A 101 -4.41 1.22 -5.29
C SER A 101 -3.10 1.97 -5.05
N GLU A 102 -3.17 3.29 -4.88
CA GLU A 102 -2.00 4.10 -4.56
C GLU A 102 -1.39 3.72 -3.20
N ARG A 103 -2.23 3.46 -2.18
CA ARG A 103 -1.76 2.98 -0.87
C ARG A 103 -1.10 1.60 -0.97
N PHE A 104 -1.65 0.71 -1.80
CA PHE A 104 -1.06 -0.61 -2.07
C PHE A 104 0.34 -0.47 -2.69
N ASN A 105 0.47 0.35 -3.74
CA ASN A 105 1.75 0.59 -4.39
C ASN A 105 2.81 1.17 -3.44
N GLN A 106 2.41 2.06 -2.53
CA GLN A 106 3.31 2.61 -1.50
C GLN A 106 3.77 1.53 -0.51
N CYS A 107 2.88 0.62 -0.12
CA CYS A 107 3.21 -0.51 0.75
C CYS A 107 4.22 -1.45 0.09
N GLU A 108 4.03 -1.76 -1.19
CA GLU A 108 4.96 -2.57 -1.99
C GLU A 108 6.33 -1.89 -2.16
N GLU A 109 6.36 -0.59 -2.40
CA GLU A 109 7.62 0.15 -2.50
C GLU A 109 8.41 0.13 -1.17
N LEU A 110 7.73 0.20 -0.03
CA LEU A 110 8.35 0.05 1.29
C LEU A 110 8.93 -1.36 1.49
N ALA A 111 8.19 -2.40 1.12
CA ALA A 111 8.67 -3.79 1.18
C ALA A 111 9.91 -3.98 0.30
N ARG A 112 9.87 -3.52 -0.95
CA ARG A 112 10.97 -3.60 -1.91
C ARG A 112 12.23 -2.91 -1.42
N LYS A 113 12.10 -1.72 -0.81
CA LYS A 113 13.23 -1.00 -0.20
C LYS A 113 13.85 -1.78 0.95
N LEU A 114 13.04 -2.39 1.81
CA LEU A 114 13.54 -3.21 2.91
C LEU A 114 14.28 -4.47 2.42
N ILE A 115 13.82 -5.09 1.35
CA ILE A 115 14.47 -6.26 0.73
C ILE A 115 15.78 -5.87 0.05
N THR A 116 15.78 -4.78 -0.73
CA THR A 116 16.97 -4.28 -1.44
C THR A 116 18.10 -3.89 -0.49
N ASN A 117 17.77 -3.41 0.70
CA ASN A 117 18.76 -3.01 1.70
C ASN A 117 19.34 -4.19 2.51
N GLU A 118 19.08 -5.45 2.11
CA GLU A 118 19.54 -6.65 2.82
C GLU A 118 19.14 -6.66 4.31
N SER A 119 17.92 -6.17 4.60
CA SER A 119 17.42 -6.06 5.97
C SER A 119 17.46 -7.42 6.69
N PRO A 120 17.84 -7.47 7.97
CA PRO A 120 17.83 -8.72 8.75
C PRO A 120 16.45 -9.39 8.86
N TYR A 121 15.38 -8.69 8.46
CA TYR A 121 14.00 -9.10 8.61
C TYR A 121 13.34 -9.54 7.29
N ILE A 122 14.13 -9.78 6.22
CA ILE A 122 13.61 -10.16 4.89
C ILE A 122 12.61 -11.31 4.96
N GLN A 123 12.91 -12.38 5.71
CA GLN A 123 12.01 -13.53 5.84
C GLN A 123 10.63 -13.16 6.39
N ASP A 124 10.57 -12.23 7.35
CA ASP A 124 9.31 -11.77 7.92
C ASP A 124 8.52 -10.92 6.91
N ILE A 125 9.24 -10.13 6.10
CA ILE A 125 8.67 -9.22 5.09
C ILE A 125 8.13 -10.03 3.91
N GLU A 126 8.91 -10.97 3.38
CA GLU A 126 8.49 -11.88 2.30
C GLU A 126 7.25 -12.68 2.72
N LYS A 127 7.26 -13.23 3.94
CA LYS A 127 6.09 -13.92 4.48
C LYS A 127 4.86 -13.01 4.58
N ARG A 128 5.05 -11.72 4.88
CA ARG A 128 3.95 -10.76 4.94
C ARG A 128 3.45 -10.37 3.54
N GLN A 129 4.34 -10.27 2.54
CA GLN A 129 3.95 -10.07 1.14
C GLN A 129 3.16 -11.27 0.61
N GLU A 130 3.59 -12.50 0.90
CA GLU A 130 2.82 -13.70 0.54
C GLU A 130 1.40 -13.69 1.11
N GLN A 131 1.22 -13.16 2.33
CA GLN A 131 -0.11 -13.03 2.96
C GLN A 131 -0.98 -11.95 2.33
N LEU A 132 -0.38 -10.90 1.76
CA LEU A 132 -1.10 -9.85 1.04
C LEU A 132 -1.51 -10.29 -0.37
N GLY A 133 -1.03 -11.44 -0.83
CA GLY A 133 -1.29 -12.01 -2.15
C GLY A 133 -0.13 -11.77 -3.13
N PRO A 134 0.09 -12.66 -4.12
CA PRO A 134 1.10 -12.44 -5.15
C PRO A 134 0.75 -11.19 -5.98
N ASP A 135 1.76 -10.52 -6.56
CA ASP A 135 1.66 -9.34 -7.45
C ASP A 135 0.54 -9.41 -8.53
N ASP A 136 0.13 -10.63 -8.93
CA ASP A 136 -0.93 -10.86 -9.92
C ASP A 136 -2.36 -10.86 -9.36
N ASP A 137 -2.53 -11.04 -8.05
CA ASP A 137 -3.79 -11.00 -7.31
C ASP A 137 -3.89 -9.71 -6.48
N ASP A 138 -3.62 -8.56 -7.10
CA ASP A 138 -3.90 -7.24 -6.50
C ASP A 138 -5.35 -7.25 -5.96
N PRO A 139 -5.54 -7.20 -4.63
CA PRO A 139 -6.87 -7.30 -4.03
C PRO A 139 -7.76 -6.12 -4.47
N VAL A 140 -7.13 -4.97 -4.77
CA VAL A 140 -7.81 -3.79 -5.32
C VAL A 140 -8.34 -4.10 -6.72
N ARG A 141 -7.57 -4.81 -7.55
CA ARG A 141 -8.03 -5.32 -8.85
C ARG A 141 -9.13 -6.38 -8.71
N GLN A 142 -9.07 -7.29 -7.75
CA GLN A 142 -10.14 -8.28 -7.54
C GLN A 142 -11.47 -7.61 -7.14
N VAL A 143 -11.42 -6.63 -6.24
CA VAL A 143 -12.58 -5.80 -5.89
C VAL A 143 -13.09 -5.05 -7.13
N GLN A 144 -12.18 -4.53 -7.96
CA GLN A 144 -12.52 -3.85 -9.21
C GLN A 144 -13.17 -4.79 -10.25
N ASN A 145 -12.72 -6.04 -10.36
CA ASN A 145 -13.28 -7.04 -11.28
C ASN A 145 -14.67 -7.51 -10.83
N SER A 146 -14.84 -7.78 -9.54
CA SER A 146 -16.15 -8.12 -8.94
C SER A 146 -17.16 -6.98 -9.16
N MET A 147 -16.68 -5.75 -9.09
CA MET A 147 -17.45 -4.54 -9.37
C MET A 147 -17.91 -4.41 -10.84
N ILE A 148 -17.08 -4.81 -11.83
CA ILE A 148 -17.46 -4.81 -13.26
C ILE A 148 -18.58 -5.82 -13.52
N LEU A 149 -18.53 -6.99 -12.87
CA LEU A 149 -19.57 -8.02 -13.00
C LEU A 149 -20.93 -7.52 -12.47
N LEU A 150 -20.95 -6.89 -11.29
CA LEU A 150 -22.17 -6.27 -10.73
C LEU A 150 -22.76 -5.20 -11.64
N ARG A 151 -21.90 -4.35 -12.25
CA ARG A 151 -22.34 -3.35 -13.25
C ARG A 151 -22.98 -4.02 -14.47
N SER A 152 -22.37 -5.09 -14.98
CA SER A 152 -22.90 -5.79 -16.16
C SER A 152 -24.28 -6.38 -15.90
N LEU A 153 -24.50 -6.96 -14.71
CA LEU A 153 -25.78 -7.51 -14.29
C LEU A 153 -26.85 -6.42 -14.10
N GLY A 154 -26.50 -5.28 -13.48
CA GLY A 154 -27.41 -4.14 -13.34
C GLY A 154 -27.81 -3.50 -14.68
N ASN A 155 -26.85 -3.39 -15.62
CA ASN A 155 -27.14 -2.93 -16.97
C ASN A 155 -28.06 -3.89 -17.74
N ILE A 156 -27.86 -5.21 -17.60
CA ILE A 156 -28.76 -6.20 -18.21
C ILE A 156 -30.18 -6.05 -17.65
N SER A 157 -30.34 -5.84 -16.34
CA SER A 157 -31.65 -5.58 -15.72
C SER A 157 -32.32 -4.31 -16.27
N LEU A 158 -31.57 -3.22 -16.42
CA LEU A 158 -32.04 -1.97 -17.04
C LEU A 158 -32.46 -2.15 -18.50
N VAL A 159 -31.67 -2.87 -19.29
CA VAL A 159 -31.98 -3.16 -20.70
C VAL A 159 -33.22 -4.04 -20.81
N LEU A 160 -33.36 -5.06 -19.96
CA LEU A 160 -34.57 -5.89 -19.91
C LEU A 160 -35.80 -5.07 -19.51
N PHE A 161 -35.68 -4.17 -18.53
CA PHE A 161 -36.78 -3.27 -18.15
C PHE A 161 -37.17 -2.32 -19.29
N GLU A 162 -36.20 -1.77 -20.01
CA GLU A 162 -36.45 -0.87 -21.14
C GLU A 162 -37.09 -1.60 -22.33
N ILE A 163 -36.69 -2.85 -22.59
CA ILE A 163 -37.32 -3.72 -23.59
C ILE A 163 -38.76 -4.04 -23.20
N VAL A 164 -38.99 -4.54 -21.98
CA VAL A 164 -40.33 -4.86 -21.48
C VAL A 164 -41.23 -3.62 -21.47
N SER A 165 -40.71 -2.45 -21.09
CA SER A 165 -41.46 -1.20 -21.11
C SER A 165 -41.80 -0.72 -22.54
N LYS A 166 -40.91 -0.91 -23.51
CA LYS A 166 -41.19 -0.58 -24.92
C LYS A 166 -42.22 -1.52 -25.52
N ASP A 167 -42.13 -2.82 -25.22
CA ASP A 167 -43.09 -3.81 -25.68
C ASP A 167 -44.48 -3.57 -25.08
N TYR A 168 -44.57 -3.20 -23.80
CA TYR A 168 -45.85 -2.84 -23.18
C TYR A 168 -46.50 -1.61 -23.82
N LYS A 169 -45.71 -0.57 -24.15
CA LYS A 169 -46.20 0.61 -24.86
C LYS A 169 -46.65 0.30 -26.29
N LEU A 170 -45.97 -0.61 -26.99
CA LEU A 170 -46.42 -1.08 -28.31
C LEU A 170 -47.73 -1.85 -28.21
N LEU A 171 -47.86 -2.71 -27.19
CA LEU A 171 -49.03 -3.54 -26.99
C LEU A 171 -50.26 -2.70 -26.62
N VAL A 172 -50.11 -1.66 -25.79
CA VAL A 172 -51.17 -0.68 -25.52
C VAL A 172 -51.59 0.07 -26.79
N LYS A 173 -50.63 0.58 -27.59
CA LYS A 173 -50.94 1.22 -28.87
C LYS A 173 -51.63 0.30 -29.87
N PHE A 174 -51.32 -1.00 -29.83
CA PHE A 174 -51.95 -1.99 -30.69
C PHE A 174 -53.39 -2.28 -30.26
N ILE A 175 -53.65 -2.37 -28.95
CA ILE A 175 -55.00 -2.52 -28.41
C ILE A 175 -55.86 -1.29 -28.73
N ASP A 176 -55.34 -0.08 -28.52
CA ASP A 176 -56.02 1.18 -28.84
C ASP A 176 -56.36 1.30 -30.34
N SER A 177 -55.55 0.68 -31.21
CA SER A 177 -55.77 0.68 -32.66
C SER A 177 -56.77 -0.38 -33.14
N ILE A 178 -57.15 -1.34 -32.29
CA ILE A 178 -58.15 -2.38 -32.59
C ILE A 178 -59.54 -1.97 -32.08
N GLU A 179 -59.63 -1.12 -31.06
CA GLU A 179 -60.89 -0.63 -30.51
C GLU A 179 -61.48 0.60 -31.23
N MET A 180 -60.86 1.08 -32.31
CA MET A 180 -61.31 2.22 -33.14
C MET A 180 -61.77 1.78 -34.54
#